data_AF-A0AA51U3I6-F1
#
_entry.id   AF-A0AA51U3I6-F1
#
_cell.length_a   1.000
_cell.length_b   1.000
_cell.length_c   1.000
_cell.angle_alpha   90.00
_cell.angle_beta   90.00
_cell.angle_gamma   90.00
#
_symmetry.space_group_name_H-M   'P 1'
#
loop_
_entity.id
_entity.type
_entity.pdbx_description
1 polymer ?
#
loop_
_entity_poly.entity_id
_entity_poly.type
_entity_poly.pdbx_seq_one_letter_code
_entity_poly.pdbx_strand_id
1 'polypeptide(L)' 'MAISTITIVGLSHDLAQKKSYVNFVWADDPSKRLGLELPYGTSLDEIEEAAGKAVADFAREMTECRIRMP' A
#
# COMPACT_ATOMS: atom_id res chain seq x y z
N MET A 1 14.26 -13.53 11.29
CA MET A 1 13.55 -12.26 10.98
C MET A 1 12.14 -12.40 11.51
N ALA A 2 11.68 -11.47 12.33
CA ALA A 2 10.26 -11.46 12.72
C ALA A 2 9.42 -11.13 11.48
N ILE A 3 8.41 -11.93 11.21
CA ILE A 3 7.43 -11.65 10.15
C ILE A 3 6.49 -10.59 10.71
N SER A 4 6.53 -9.37 10.18
CA SER A 4 5.59 -8.32 10.53
C SER A 4 4.35 -8.41 9.64
N THR A 5 3.18 -8.27 10.24
CA THR A 5 1.89 -8.28 9.52
C THR A 5 1.43 -6.85 9.26
N ILE A 6 0.96 -6.57 8.05
CA ILE A 6 0.26 -5.32 7.71
C ILE A 6 -1.20 -5.65 7.41
N THR A 7 -2.11 -4.82 7.89
CA THR A 7 -3.57 -4.99 7.75
C THR A 7 -4.13 -3.92 6.83
N ILE A 8 -4.97 -4.31 5.88
CA ILE A 8 -5.73 -3.37 5.05
C ILE A 8 -6.82 -2.73 5.91
N VAL A 9 -6.83 -1.40 6.01
CA VAL A 9 -7.79 -0.65 6.84
C VAL A 9 -8.74 0.21 6.02
N GLY A 10 -8.51 0.34 4.72
CA GLY A 10 -9.43 1.06 3.86
C GLY A 10 -8.99 1.13 2.41
N LEU A 11 -9.99 1.32 1.56
CA LEU A 11 -9.86 1.62 0.14
C LEU A 11 -10.51 2.98 -0.11
N SER A 12 -9.77 3.90 -0.72
CA SER A 12 -10.26 5.24 -1.08
C SER A 12 -10.17 5.42 -2.58
N HIS A 13 -11.18 6.03 -3.18
CA HIS A 13 -11.18 6.32 -4.61
C HIS A 13 -11.12 7.83 -4.81
N ASP A 14 -10.05 8.30 -5.45
CA ASP A 14 -9.97 9.65 -5.96
C ASP A 14 -10.65 9.68 -7.34
N LEU A 15 -11.87 10.21 -7.37
CA LEU A 15 -12.67 10.33 -8.58
C LEU A 15 -12.13 11.39 -9.55
N ALA A 16 -11.45 12.43 -9.03
CA ALA A 16 -10.92 13.51 -9.84
C ALA A 16 -9.69 13.04 -10.62
N GLN A 17 -8.81 12.30 -9.96
CA GLN A 17 -7.61 11.73 -10.57
C GLN A 17 -7.83 10.35 -11.19
N LYS A 18 -9.00 9.75 -10.96
CA LYS A 18 -9.31 8.35 -11.33
C LYS A 18 -8.23 7.42 -10.83
N LYS A 19 -8.02 7.42 -9.52
CA LYS A 19 -7.04 6.56 -8.82
C LYS A 19 -7.67 5.93 -7.59
N SER A 20 -7.24 4.73 -7.24
CA SER A 20 -7.60 4.11 -5.96
C SER A 20 -6.39 4.11 -5.05
N TYR A 21 -6.61 4.18 -3.74
CA TYR A 21 -5.57 4.09 -2.73
C TYR A 21 -5.96 3.08 -1.67
N VAL A 22 -5.10 2.10 -1.44
CA VAL A 22 -5.23 1.17 -0.33
C VAL A 22 -4.37 1.64 0.84
N ASN A 23 -4.93 1.60 2.03
CA ASN A 23 -4.24 2.00 3.26
C ASN A 23 -3.97 0.78 4.14
N PHE A 24 -2.74 0.70 4.65
CA PHE A 24 -2.28 -0.33 5.54
C PHE A 24 -1.84 0.24 6.89
N VAL A 25 -1.99 -0.56 7.95
CA VAL A 25 -1.38 -0.34 9.26
C VAL A 25 -0.55 -1.56 9.66
N TRP A 26 0.57 -1.34 10.35
CA TRP A 26 1.32 -2.46 10.94
C TRP A 26 0.60 -2.98 12.16
N ALA A 27 0.47 -4.30 12.28
CA ALA A 27 -0.20 -4.93 13.42
C ALA A 27 0.49 -4.59 14.75
N ASP A 28 1.82 -4.51 14.74
CA ASP A 28 2.65 -4.23 15.91
C ASP A 28 2.83 -2.72 16.18
N ASP A 29 2.54 -1.87 15.20
CA ASP A 29 2.68 -0.42 15.30
C ASP A 29 1.60 0.32 14.49
N PRO A 30 0.48 0.69 15.14
CA PRO A 30 -0.63 1.37 14.47
C PRO A 30 -0.32 2.83 14.08
N SER A 31 0.79 3.39 14.57
CA SER A 31 1.24 4.73 14.15
C SER A 31 1.89 4.69 12.76
N LYS A 32 2.44 3.53 12.38
CA LYS A 32 3.02 3.30 11.07
C LYS A 32 1.92 3.00 10.05
N ARG A 33 1.87 3.83 9.00
CA ARG A 33 0.86 3.75 7.93
C ARG A 33 1.55 3.73 6.57
N LEU A 34 0.95 3.02 5.63
CA LEU A 34 1.38 2.99 4.23
C LEU A 34 0.15 3.14 3.36
N GLY A 35 0.16 4.11 2.46
CA GLY A 35 -0.83 4.26 1.40
C GLY A 35 -0.17 3.92 0.07
N LEU A 36 -0.76 2.99 -0.68
CA LEU A 36 -0.29 2.64 -2.02
C LEU A 36 -1.38 2.88 -3.04
N GLU A 37 -0.97 3.29 -4.23
CA GLU A 37 -1.87 3.46 -5.38
C GLU A 37 -2.26 2.10 -5.94
N LEU A 38 -3.55 1.95 -6.24
CA LEU A 38 -4.14 0.82 -6.95
C LEU A 38 -4.82 1.30 -8.22
N PRO A 39 -5.04 0.40 -9.20
CA PRO A 39 -5.89 0.68 -10.34
C PRO A 39 -7.24 1.27 -9.93
N TYR A 40 -7.73 2.20 -10.73
CA TYR A 40 -9.03 2.79 -10.48
C TYR A 40 -10.14 1.76 -10.60
N GLY A 41 -11.08 1.77 -9.65
CA GLY A 41 -12.21 0.85 -9.65
C GLY A 41 -11.90 -0.55 -9.12
N THR A 42 -10.74 -0.78 -8.50
CA THR A 42 -10.47 -2.01 -7.74
C THR A 42 -11.63 -2.26 -6.77
N SER A 43 -12.21 -3.45 -6.84
CA SER A 43 -13.30 -3.87 -5.96
C SER A 43 -12.76 -4.36 -4.60
N LEU A 44 -13.64 -4.54 -3.62
CA LEU A 44 -13.27 -5.13 -2.33
C LEU A 44 -12.89 -6.60 -2.46
N ASP A 45 -13.45 -7.33 -3.43
CA ASP A 45 -13.14 -8.74 -3.67
C ASP A 45 -11.71 -8.92 -4.23
N GLU A 46 -11.21 -7.93 -4.96
CA GLU A 46 -9.87 -7.94 -5.58
C GLU A 46 -8.82 -7.22 -4.73
N ILE A 47 -9.22 -6.60 -3.62
CA ILE A 47 -8.36 -5.68 -2.86
C ILE A 47 -7.11 -6.37 -2.32
N GLU A 48 -7.22 -7.63 -1.88
CA GLU A 48 -6.13 -8.36 -1.25
C GLU A 48 -5.03 -8.70 -2.27
N GLU A 49 -5.41 -9.20 -3.45
CA GLU A 49 -4.49 -9.49 -4.54
C GLU A 49 -3.81 -8.21 -5.05
N ALA A 50 -4.61 -7.17 -5.31
CA ALA A 50 -4.11 -5.89 -5.80
C ALA A 50 -3.17 -5.21 -4.79
N ALA A 51 -3.52 -5.26 -3.50
CA ALA A 51 -2.69 -4.80 -2.39
C ALA A 51 -1.36 -5.56 -2.33
N GLY A 52 -1.39 -6.89 -2.42
CA GLY A 52 -0.19 -7.72 -2.42
C GLY A 52 0.76 -7.37 -3.56
N LYS A 53 0.22 -7.18 -4.76
CA LYS A 53 0.99 -6.72 -5.93
C LYS A 53 1.61 -5.34 -5.68
N ALA A 54 0.82 -4.38 -5.20
CA ALA A 54 1.30 -3.03 -4.92
C ALA A 54 2.43 -3.01 -3.88
N VAL A 55 2.32 -3.83 -2.82
CA VAL A 55 3.37 -3.97 -1.81
C VAL A 55 4.64 -4.57 -2.41
N ALA A 56 4.52 -5.59 -3.27
CA ALA A 56 5.68 -6.20 -3.93
C ALA A 56 6.39 -5.22 -4.87
N ASP A 57 5.62 -4.46 -5.65
CA ASP A 57 6.16 -3.42 -6.54
C ASP A 57 6.83 -2.28 -5.75
N PHE A 58 6.21 -1.83 -4.66
CA PHE A 58 6.79 -0.83 -3.76
C PHE A 58 8.09 -1.32 -3.10
N ALA A 59 8.12 -2.56 -2.62
CA ALA A 59 9.33 -3.14 -2.02
C ALA A 59 10.50 -3.21 -3.01
N ARG A 60 10.21 -3.55 -4.28
CA ARG A 60 11.20 -3.54 -5.35
C ARG A 60 11.71 -2.13 -5.61
N GLU A 61 10.82 -1.16 -5.80
CA GLU A 61 11.19 0.24 -6.02
C GLU A 61 12.06 0.77 -4.88
N MET A 62 11.66 0.53 -3.63
CA MET A 62 12.39 0.97 -2.43
C MET A 62 13.80 0.38 -2.33
N THR A 63 14.02 -0.82 -2.86
CA THR A 63 15.35 -1.45 -2.89
C THR A 63 16.28 -0.73 -3.87
N GLU A 64 15.74 -0.11 -4.91
CA GLU A 64 16.47 0.63 -5.94
C GLU A 64 16.64 2.13 -5.58
N CYS A 65 15.83 2.63 -4.64
CA CYS A 65 15.91 4.01 -4.17
C CYS A 65 17.17 4.29 -3.34
N ARG A 66 17.68 5.52 -3.44
CA ARG A 66 18.72 6.04 -2.54
C ARG A 66 18.13 7.10 -1.63
N ILE A 67 18.44 7.00 -0.35
CA ILE A 67 18.09 8.03 0.62
C ILE A 67 19.03 9.21 0.40
N ARG A 68 18.46 10.40 0.18
CA ARG A 68 19.20 11.66 0.11
C ARG A 68 18.66 12.59 1.18
N MET A 69 19.54 13.04 2.08
CA MET A 69 19.28 14.19 2.93
C MET A 69 19.64 15.47 2.16
N PRO A 70 18.84 16.55 2.24
CA PRO A 70 19.18 17.82 1.61
C PRO A 70 20.54 18.37 2.05
#